data_AF-A0A7X9C427-F1
#
_entry.id   AF-A0A7X9C427-F1
#
_cell.length_a   1.000
_cell.length_b   1.000
_cell.length_c   1.000
_cell.angle_alpha   90.00
_cell.angle_beta   90.00
_cell.angle_gamma   90.00
#
_symmetry.space_group_name_H-M   'P 1'
#
loop_
_entity.id
_entity.type
_entity.pdbx_description
1 polymer ?
#
loop_
_entity_poly.entity_id
_entity_poly.type
_entity_poly.pdbx_seq_one_letter_code
_entity_poly.pdbx_strand_id
1 'polypeptide(L)'
;MKIYLSKSNLCDPVVTSAVRKAIENNDHELVEFRGGTYDIANVLSCDMVIVVTSPNAGDNVNENMRKLGRGVYNEVKNSLKRDIPVKIVLAESNGALHVCDVIKVKPFNTNDWKTEYGILTHNPVGVDLQTVLNRSEEEILLAGN
;
A
#
# COMPACT_ATOMS: atom_id res chain seq x y z
N MET A 1 -11.37 1.06 11.97
CA MET A 1 -10.85 0.24 10.86
C MET A 1 -9.53 -0.39 11.25
N LYS A 2 -9.27 -1.60 10.78
CA LYS A 2 -8.00 -2.29 10.89
C LYS A 2 -7.23 -2.15 9.57
N ILE A 3 -6.07 -1.50 9.61
CA ILE A 3 -5.30 -1.12 8.42
C ILE A 3 -3.98 -1.89 8.41
N TYR A 4 -3.75 -2.64 7.33
CA TYR A 4 -2.47 -3.29 7.11
C TYR A 4 -1.48 -2.34 6.41
N LEU A 5 -0.37 -2.05 7.07
CA LEU A 5 0.74 -1.29 6.47
C LEU A 5 1.74 -2.26 5.82
N SER A 6 1.60 -2.38 4.50
CA SER A 6 2.54 -3.10 3.64
C SER A 6 3.71 -2.20 3.28
N LYS A 7 4.94 -2.62 3.56
CA LYS A 7 6.13 -1.80 3.34
C LYS A 7 7.27 -2.59 2.72
N SER A 8 7.91 -1.99 1.72
CA SER A 8 9.19 -2.49 1.21
C SER A 8 10.26 -2.40 2.30
N ASN A 9 11.19 -3.34 2.34
CA ASN A 9 12.37 -3.23 3.22
C ASN A 9 13.26 -2.03 2.87
N LEU A 10 13.07 -1.43 1.69
CA LEU A 10 13.79 -0.27 1.20
C LEU A 10 12.94 1.02 1.26
N CYS A 11 11.79 1.01 1.95
CA CYS A 11 10.96 2.19 2.13
C CYS A 11 11.69 3.29 2.91
N ASP A 12 11.34 4.56 2.66
CA ASP A 12 11.81 5.66 3.49
C ASP A 12 11.23 5.55 4.91
N PRO A 13 12.07 5.47 5.96
CA PRO A 13 11.61 5.43 7.35
C PRO A 13 10.77 6.65 7.76
N VAL A 14 11.04 7.83 7.19
CA VAL A 14 10.31 9.07 7.47
C VAL A 14 8.88 8.97 6.94
N VAL A 15 8.72 8.56 5.68
CA VAL A 15 7.40 8.34 5.06
C VAL A 15 6.62 7.29 5.84
N THR A 16 7.26 6.17 6.17
CA THR A 16 6.61 5.09 6.92
C THR A 16 6.16 5.57 8.31
N SER A 17 6.99 6.36 9.00
CA SER A 17 6.64 6.95 10.30
C SER A 17 5.47 7.93 10.20
N ALA A 18 5.43 8.77 9.17
CA ALA A 18 4.32 9.68 8.92
C ALA A 18 3.01 8.93 8.67
N VAL A 19 3.04 7.86 7.86
CA VAL A 19 1.87 7.02 7.58
C VAL A 19 1.37 6.33 8.85
N ARG A 20 2.27 5.77 9.68
CA ARG A 20 1.87 5.16 10.97
C ARG A 20 1.16 6.16 11.88
N LYS A 21 1.76 7.33 12.08
CA LYS A 21 1.17 8.39 12.90
C LYS A 21 -0.18 8.83 12.38
N ALA A 22 -0.33 8.96 11.06
CA ALA A 22 -1.61 9.31 10.46
C ALA A 22 -2.68 8.25 10.74
N ILE A 23 -2.37 6.96 10.61
CA ILE A 23 -3.29 5.86 10.92
C ILE A 23 -3.69 5.90 12.40
N GLU A 24 -2.70 5.99 13.30
CA GLU A 24 -2.93 6.00 14.75
C GLU A 24 -3.71 7.24 15.22
N ASN A 25 -3.45 8.41 14.65
CA ASN A 25 -4.14 9.66 15.00
C ASN A 25 -5.61 9.71 14.56
N ASN A 26 -6.05 8.82 13.66
CA ASN A 26 -7.45 8.70 13.24
C ASN A 26 -8.13 7.49 13.90
N ASP A 27 -7.62 7.05 15.06
CA ASP A 27 -8.19 5.96 15.86
C ASP A 27 -8.36 4.64 15.09
N HIS A 28 -7.45 4.35 14.17
CA HIS A 28 -7.42 3.09 13.44
C HIS A 28 -6.40 2.10 14.02
N GLU A 29 -6.72 0.82 13.96
CA GLU A 29 -5.81 -0.25 14.37
C GLU A 29 -4.76 -0.48 13.28
N LEU A 30 -3.50 -0.17 13.59
CA LEU A 30 -2.37 -0.44 12.70
C LEU A 30 -1.91 -1.90 12.83
N VAL A 31 -1.87 -2.61 11.70
CA VAL A 31 -1.30 -3.95 11.57
C VAL A 31 -0.10 -3.88 10.64
N GLU A 32 1.04 -4.42 11.06
CA GLU A 32 2.23 -4.50 10.21
C GLU A 32 2.99 -5.78 10.49
N PHE A 33 3.67 -6.31 9.47
CA PHE A 33 4.59 -7.42 9.68
C PHE A 33 5.85 -6.95 10.44
N ARG A 34 6.13 -7.58 11.58
CA ARG A 34 7.26 -7.24 12.47
C ARG A 34 8.38 -8.29 12.47
N GLY A 35 8.41 -9.18 11.47
CA GLY A 35 9.36 -10.29 11.38
C GLY A 35 8.76 -11.63 11.84
N GLY A 36 9.50 -12.71 11.62
CA GLY A 36 9.05 -14.08 11.87
C GLY A 36 8.51 -14.76 10.62
N THR A 37 7.64 -15.76 10.80
CA THR A 37 7.00 -16.46 9.69
C THR A 37 5.98 -15.54 9.04
N TYR A 38 6.15 -15.28 7.74
CA TYR A 38 5.17 -14.50 6.98
C TYR A 38 3.83 -15.23 6.92
N ASP A 39 2.78 -14.57 7.38
CA ASP A 39 1.40 -15.06 7.30
C ASP A 39 0.49 -14.00 6.70
N ILE A 40 -0.18 -14.39 5.61
CA ILE A 40 -1.15 -13.56 4.90
C ILE A 40 -2.44 -13.36 5.70
N ALA A 41 -2.73 -14.21 6.70
CA ALA A 41 -3.95 -14.12 7.50
C ALA A 41 -4.12 -12.74 8.16
N ASN A 42 -3.02 -12.13 8.62
CA ASN A 42 -3.05 -10.79 9.19
C ASN A 42 -3.54 -9.75 8.17
N VAL A 43 -3.05 -9.82 6.92
CA VAL A 43 -3.49 -8.94 5.83
C VAL A 43 -4.96 -9.13 5.54
N LEU A 44 -5.40 -10.39 5.47
CA LEU A 44 -6.79 -10.74 5.13
C LEU A 44 -7.79 -10.41 6.24
N SER A 45 -7.32 -10.14 7.46
CA SER A 45 -8.16 -9.68 8.58
C SER A 45 -8.38 -8.17 8.62
N CYS A 46 -7.72 -7.41 7.73
CA CYS A 46 -7.77 -5.96 7.71
C CYS A 46 -8.81 -5.43 6.72
N ASP A 47 -9.36 -4.26 7.01
CA ASP A 47 -10.36 -3.56 6.18
C ASP A 47 -9.70 -2.85 5.00
N MET A 48 -8.40 -2.53 5.09
CA MET A 48 -7.64 -1.84 4.05
C MET A 48 -6.16 -2.21 4.11
N VAL A 49 -5.50 -2.17 2.96
CA VAL A 49 -4.04 -2.22 2.86
C VAL A 49 -3.49 -0.88 2.36
N ILE A 50 -2.52 -0.32 3.08
CA ILE A 50 -1.74 0.84 2.65
C ILE A 50 -0.33 0.36 2.32
N VAL A 51 0.11 0.64 1.10
CA VAL A 51 1.41 0.24 0.57
C VAL A 51 2.37 1.44 0.59
N VAL A 52 3.54 1.25 1.18
CA VAL A 52 4.66 2.20 1.09
C VAL A 52 5.80 1.54 0.33
N THR A 53 6.07 2.04 -0.87
CA THR A 53 7.16 1.55 -1.73
C THR A 53 8.48 2.25 -1.41
N SER A 54 9.58 1.76 -2.00
CA SER A 54 10.88 2.44 -1.87
C SER A 54 10.94 3.65 -2.80
N PRO A 55 11.54 4.78 -2.37
CA PRO A 55 11.88 5.88 -3.28
C PRO A 55 13.06 5.55 -4.21
N ASN A 56 13.92 4.60 -3.81
CA ASN A 56 15.20 4.29 -4.48
C ASN A 56 15.20 3.00 -5.28
N ALA A 57 14.15 2.19 -5.16
CA ALA A 57 13.96 1.17 -6.15
C ALA A 57 13.69 1.95 -7.46
N GLY A 58 14.45 1.67 -8.51
CA GLY A 58 14.45 2.42 -9.77
C GLY A 58 13.12 2.24 -10.53
N ASP A 59 12.02 2.69 -9.93
CA ASP A 59 10.74 1.97 -9.88
C ASP A 59 9.59 2.66 -10.58
N ASN A 60 9.84 3.77 -11.26
CA ASN A 60 8.84 4.30 -12.17
C ASN A 60 8.98 3.56 -13.49
N VAL A 61 8.25 2.44 -13.64
CA VAL A 61 8.07 1.85 -14.98
C VAL A 61 7.39 2.89 -15.89
N ASN A 62 6.48 3.68 -15.31
CA ASN A 62 5.96 4.96 -15.80
C ASN A 62 5.29 5.71 -14.63
N GLU A 63 4.60 6.82 -14.91
CA GLU A 63 3.94 7.68 -13.92
C GLU A 63 3.02 6.92 -12.96
N ASN A 64 2.31 5.89 -13.44
CA ASN A 64 1.27 5.17 -12.69
C ASN A 64 1.64 3.73 -12.32
N MET A 65 2.91 3.34 -12.52
CA MET A 65 3.38 1.98 -12.32
C MET A 65 4.59 1.97 -11.40
N ARG A 66 4.55 1.10 -10.38
CA ARG A 66 5.60 0.93 -9.37
C ARG A 66 6.04 -0.52 -9.31
N LYS A 67 7.35 -0.78 -9.23
CA LYS A 67 7.84 -2.14 -8.98
C LYS A 67 7.69 -2.49 -7.50
N LEU A 68 7.58 -3.78 -7.23
CA LEU A 68 7.38 -4.33 -5.89
C LEU A 68 8.25 -5.56 -5.68
N GLY A 69 8.79 -5.70 -4.47
CA GLY A 69 9.31 -6.98 -3.98
C GLY A 69 8.21 -8.04 -3.81
N ARG A 70 8.59 -9.31 -3.73
CA ARG A 70 7.66 -10.46 -3.69
C ARG A 70 6.68 -10.42 -2.52
N GLY A 71 7.13 -9.94 -1.35
CA GLY A 71 6.29 -9.82 -0.15
C GLY A 71 5.11 -8.88 -0.40
N VAL A 72 5.41 -7.62 -0.69
CA VAL A 72 4.41 -6.59 -1.01
C VAL A 72 3.52 -7.00 -2.19
N TYR A 73 4.10 -7.60 -3.24
CA TYR A 73 3.33 -8.13 -4.36
C TYR A 73 2.27 -9.15 -3.91
N ASN A 74 2.65 -10.10 -3.06
CA ASN A 74 1.72 -11.14 -2.58
C ASN A 74 0.62 -10.53 -1.70
N GLU A 75 0.96 -9.55 -0.85
CA GLU A 75 -0.02 -8.85 -0.01
C GLU A 75 -1.07 -8.17 -0.90
N VAL A 76 -0.62 -7.31 -1.82
CA VAL A 76 -1.50 -6.58 -2.76
C VAL A 76 -2.34 -7.55 -3.60
N LYS A 77 -1.72 -8.60 -4.16
CA LYS A 77 -2.43 -9.57 -5.00
C LYS A 77 -3.56 -10.26 -4.25
N ASN A 78 -3.32 -10.66 -3.00
CA ASN A 78 -4.32 -11.37 -2.21
C ASN A 78 -5.43 -10.42 -1.73
N SER A 79 -5.09 -9.19 -1.36
CA SER A 79 -6.07 -8.16 -0.99
C SER A 79 -7.02 -7.83 -2.14
N LEU A 80 -6.48 -7.55 -3.33
CA LEU A 80 -7.30 -7.27 -4.52
C LEU A 80 -8.20 -8.44 -4.90
N LYS A 81 -7.75 -9.69 -4.73
CA LYS A 81 -8.57 -10.89 -4.99
C LYS A 81 -9.75 -11.03 -4.01
N ARG A 82 -9.68 -10.36 -2.86
CA ARG A 82 -10.68 -10.39 -1.79
C ARG A 82 -11.48 -9.10 -1.69
N ASP A 83 -11.35 -8.23 -2.69
CA ASP A 83 -11.97 -6.91 -2.71
C ASP A 83 -11.62 -6.04 -1.49
N ILE A 84 -10.47 -6.31 -0.85
CA ILE A 84 -9.93 -5.46 0.21
C ILE A 84 -9.29 -4.25 -0.48
N PRO A 85 -9.73 -3.01 -0.17
CA PRO A 85 -9.15 -1.81 -0.73
C PRO A 85 -7.64 -1.74 -0.51
N VAL A 86 -6.90 -1.48 -1.58
CA VAL A 86 -5.45 -1.27 -1.54
C VAL A 86 -5.12 0.14 -2.00
N LYS A 87 -4.36 0.87 -1.18
CA LYS A 87 -3.86 2.21 -1.47
C LYS A 87 -2.34 2.20 -1.52
N ILE A 88 -1.74 3.07 -2.33
CA ILE A 88 -0.30 3.29 -2.36
C ILE A 88 0.01 4.73 -1.95
N VAL A 89 1.02 4.91 -1.09
CA VAL A 89 1.56 6.21 -0.72
C VAL A 89 2.76 6.52 -1.61
N LEU A 90 2.69 7.66 -2.29
CA LEU A 90 3.73 8.19 -3.15
C LEU A 90 4.29 9.45 -2.52
N ALA A 91 5.61 9.50 -2.33
CA ALA A 91 6.29 10.70 -1.86
C ALA A 91 6.80 11.50 -3.05
N GLU A 92 6.47 12.79 -3.10
CA GLU A 92 6.98 13.74 -4.07
C GLU A 92 8.33 14.33 -3.64
N SER A 93 9.06 14.90 -4.60
CA SER A 93 10.37 15.56 -4.35
C SER A 93 10.29 16.77 -3.42
N ASN A 94 9.11 17.37 -3.28
CA ASN A 94 8.83 18.47 -2.35
C ASN A 94 8.47 17.97 -0.92
N GLY A 95 8.42 16.65 -0.70
CA GLY A 95 8.02 16.04 0.56
C GLY A 95 6.51 15.82 0.74
N ALA A 96 5.67 16.21 -0.22
CA ALA A 96 4.25 15.92 -0.21
C ALA A 96 3.99 14.40 -0.35
N LEU A 97 2.93 13.93 0.30
CA LEU A 97 2.51 12.54 0.24
C LEU A 97 1.16 12.45 -0.47
N HIS A 98 1.10 11.68 -1.55
CA HIS A 98 -0.13 11.41 -2.29
C HIS A 98 -0.54 9.97 -2.11
N VAL A 99 -1.84 9.75 -1.90
CA VAL A 99 -2.41 8.42 -1.77
C VAL A 99 -3.25 8.10 -2.99
N CYS A 100 -2.91 7.02 -3.68
CA CYS A 100 -3.58 6.59 -4.89
C CYS A 100 -4.22 5.22 -4.72
N ASP A 101 -5.33 4.99 -5.42
CA ASP A 101 -5.99 3.70 -5.47
C ASP A 101 -5.19 2.72 -6.32
N VAL A 102 -4.95 1.53 -5.79
CA VAL A 102 -4.31 0.46 -6.54
C VAL A 102 -5.35 -0.25 -7.39
N ILE A 103 -5.12 -0.27 -8.70
CA ILE A 103 -6.05 -0.85 -9.67
C ILE A 103 -5.76 -2.34 -9.86
N LYS A 104 -4.47 -2.69 -10.00
CA LYS A 104 -4.05 -4.07 -10.27
C LYS A 104 -2.59 -4.27 -9.93
N VAL A 105 -2.22 -5.54 -9.80
CA VAL A 105 -0.82 -5.97 -9.69
C VAL A 105 -0.57 -7.16 -10.63
N LYS A 106 0.62 -7.21 -11.24
CA LYS A 106 1.02 -8.30 -12.13
C LYS A 106 2.47 -8.73 -11.88
N PRO A 107 2.86 -9.98 -12.14
CA PRO A 107 4.26 -10.37 -12.09
C PRO A 107 5.07 -9.61 -13.14
N PHE A 108 6.35 -9.35 -12.84
CA PHE A 108 7.28 -8.66 -13.74
C PHE A 108 8.59 -9.44 -13.90
N ASN A 109 9.44 -9.48 -12.88
CA ASN A 109 10.67 -10.25 -12.88
C ASN A 109 10.64 -11.31 -11.78
N THR A 110 10.13 -12.49 -12.09
CA THR A 110 9.98 -13.58 -11.09
C THR A 110 11.30 -14.11 -10.55
N ASN A 111 12.43 -13.74 -11.15
CA ASN A 111 13.77 -14.10 -10.69
C ASN A 111 14.31 -13.12 -9.63
N ASP A 112 13.82 -11.88 -9.62
CA ASP A 112 14.14 -10.89 -8.58
C ASP A 112 13.00 -10.79 -7.57
N TRP A 113 13.09 -11.63 -6.54
CA TRP A 113 12.10 -11.68 -5.46
C TRP A 113 12.19 -10.52 -4.47
N LYS A 114 13.28 -9.73 -4.48
CA LYS A 114 13.51 -8.68 -3.46
C LYS A 114 12.98 -7.33 -3.90
N THR A 115 13.20 -6.97 -5.16
CA THR A 115 12.99 -5.59 -5.63
C THR A 115 12.03 -5.50 -6.80
N GLU A 116 12.09 -6.41 -7.77
CA GLU A 116 11.37 -6.25 -9.05
C GLU A 116 10.39 -7.39 -9.37
N TYR A 117 9.89 -8.10 -8.35
CA TYR A 117 9.05 -9.27 -8.54
C TYR A 117 7.75 -8.96 -9.28
N GLY A 118 7.09 -7.87 -8.89
CA GLY A 118 5.80 -7.47 -9.43
C GLY A 118 5.76 -6.00 -9.84
N ILE A 119 4.76 -5.66 -10.63
CA ILE A 119 4.39 -4.28 -10.92
C ILE A 119 2.98 -4.02 -10.43
N LEU A 120 2.85 -2.98 -9.63
CA LEU A 120 1.61 -2.37 -9.18
C LEU A 120 1.22 -1.25 -10.15
N THR A 121 -0.05 -1.16 -10.51
CA THR A 121 -0.64 -0.04 -11.25
C THR A 121 -1.65 0.68 -10.37
N HIS A 122 -1.54 2.00 -10.26
CA HIS A 122 -2.45 2.83 -9.48
C HIS A 122 -3.16 3.88 -10.34
N ASN A 123 -4.21 4.48 -9.79
CA ASN A 123 -4.87 5.63 -10.39
C ASN A 123 -3.89 6.83 -10.39
N PRO A 124 -3.81 7.62 -11.48
CA PRO A 124 -3.02 8.86 -11.50
C PRO A 124 -3.53 9.93 -10.53
N VAL A 125 -4.82 9.89 -10.15
CA VAL A 125 -5.39 10.87 -9.24
C VAL A 125 -5.15 10.43 -7.81
N GLY A 126 -4.26 11.17 -7.13
CA GLY A 126 -3.98 11.00 -5.71
C GLY A 126 -4.79 11.98 -4.85
N VAL A 127 -5.08 11.56 -3.63
CA VAL A 127 -5.67 12.40 -2.57
C VAL A 127 -4.76 12.43 -1.34
N ASP A 128 -5.08 13.28 -0.36
CA ASP A 128 -4.36 13.30 0.91
C ASP A 128 -4.69 12.04 1.76
N LEU A 129 -3.70 11.56 2.52
CA LEU A 129 -3.87 10.38 3.37
C LEU A 129 -4.99 10.57 4.40
N GLN A 130 -5.13 11.75 4.98
CA GLN A 130 -6.16 12.03 5.98
C GLN A 130 -7.56 11.94 5.37
N THR A 131 -7.72 12.34 4.10
CA THR A 131 -8.98 12.14 3.36
C THR A 131 -9.32 10.65 3.23
N VAL A 132 -8.33 9.79 2.99
CA VAL A 132 -8.53 8.33 2.87
C VAL A 132 -8.93 7.71 4.21
N LEU A 133 -8.32 8.15 5.31
CA LEU A 133 -8.59 7.63 6.65
C LEU A 133 -9.94 8.11 7.20
N ASN A 134 -10.37 9.32 6.86
CA ASN A 134 -11.63 9.90 7.33
C ASN A 134 -12.88 9.44 6.55
N ARG A 135 -12.76 8.57 5.55
CA ARG A 135 -13.93 8.09 4.80
C ARG A 135 -14.80 7.26 5.74
N SER A 136 -16.06 7.68 5.90
CA SER A 136 -17.03 6.99 6.74
C SER A 136 -17.38 5.60 6.18
N GLU A 137 -17.87 4.69 7.03
CA GLU A 137 -18.33 3.35 6.63
C GLU A 137 -19.39 3.40 5.51
N GLU A 138 -20.19 4.47 5.43
CA GLU A 138 -21.21 4.69 4.41
C GLU A 138 -20.61 4.92 3.00
N GLU A 139 -19.45 5.56 2.89
CA GLU A 139 -18.78 5.77 1.59
C GLU A 139 -18.14 4.49 1.05
N ILE A 140 -17.73 3.58 1.95
CA ILE A 140 -17.17 2.27 1.59
C ILE A 140 -18.27 1.35 1.03
N LEU A 141 -19.48 1.42 1.60
CA LEU A 141 -20.65 0.67 1.12
C LEU A 141 -21.19 1.19 -0.22
N LEU A 142 -21.12 2.50 -0.48
CA LEU A 142 -21.61 3.10 -1.72
C LEU A 142 -20.66 2.94 -2.92
N ALA A 143 -19.37 2.69 -2.68
CA ALA A 143 -18.39 2.42 -3.74
C ALA A 143 -18.40 0.95 -4.24
N GLY A 144 -19.21 0.09 -3.62
CA GLY A 144 -19.32 -1.35 -3.92
C GLY A 144 -20.58 -1.78 -4.70
N ASN A 145 -21.35 -0.84 -5.27
CA ASN A 145 -22.53 -1.11 -6.11
C ASN A 145 -22.29 -0.75 -7.59
#